data_AF-A0A2J7QQ99-F1
#
_entry.id   AF-A0A2J7QQ99-F1
#
_cell.length_a   1.000
_cell.length_b   1.000
_cell.length_c   1.000
_cell.angle_alpha   90.00
_cell.angle_beta   90.00
_cell.angle_gamma   90.00
#
_symmetry.space_group_name_H-M   'P 1'
#
loop_
_entity.id
_entity.type
_entity.pdbx_description
1 polymer ?
#
loop_
_entity_poly.entity_id
_entity_poly.type
_entity_poly.pdbx_seq_one_letter_code
_entity_poly.pdbx_strand_id
1 'polypeptide(L)'
;MLSLLKKRADELMERRRQDVRDQAEELAPSMAARSCPPSGPKRSREEEEAHTRRAAEREGRRTRRRRAREMKSGSTAKHVDGMSSDDEMTELEATAFRNQRDTIESDARLVFSDVVDEFCSVRGVASRFESWRNTDAVAYQEAYVSLCLPKVLGPLVRLKMLLWNPLQDGCLEFERAKWYDTLILYGLKEGETEDGLKQDPDLQLVPIIIEKVLLPKLTQLVEAVWDPLSTSQTLRLVGLLNRLMQEYPTMLPSSRALEQLVTAIIAKMKSAVENDMFIPIYSKQVLGGSGGIFFQRQFGMAVKLLRNLLAWQGVVADRVLRDVALGSLLNRYLLAALRTCEPVDAAEKCSMIVSTFPCWWFQSQQQGDCVCLPQLQMFTAQLKTIAQCLDVSTPAGREAMEQLAKILQTLQAQ
;
A
#
# COMPACT_ATOMS: atom_id res chain seq x y z
N MET A 1 -10.24 -12.37 13.87
CA MET A 1 -9.05 -11.57 13.53
C MET A 1 -9.27 -10.56 12.40
N LEU A 2 -9.69 -10.97 11.20
CA LEU A 2 -9.85 -10.05 10.06
C LEU A 2 -10.76 -8.84 10.37
N SER A 3 -11.91 -9.06 10.99
CA SER A 3 -12.83 -7.98 11.40
C SER A 3 -12.17 -6.97 12.37
N LEU A 4 -11.36 -7.44 13.31
CA LEU A 4 -10.60 -6.58 14.23
C LEU A 4 -9.58 -5.72 13.48
N LEU A 5 -8.83 -6.32 12.55
CA LEU A 5 -7.88 -5.59 11.70
C LEU A 5 -8.60 -4.57 10.80
N LYS A 6 -9.73 -4.95 10.21
CA LYS A 6 -10.55 -4.09 9.36
C LYS A 6 -11.04 -2.87 10.13
N LYS A 7 -11.65 -3.08 11.30
CA LYS A 7 -12.16 -2.00 12.15
C LYS A 7 -11.07 -0.96 12.43
N ARG A 8 -9.88 -1.42 12.82
CA ARG A 8 -8.72 -0.55 13.06
C ARG A 8 -8.30 0.22 11.79
N ALA A 9 -8.25 -0.45 10.64
CA ALA A 9 -7.89 0.20 9.38
C ALA A 9 -8.93 1.27 8.98
N ASP A 10 -10.22 0.94 9.09
CA ASP A 10 -11.33 1.85 8.79
C ASP A 10 -11.30 3.08 9.72
N GLU A 11 -11.04 2.90 11.02
CA GLU A 11 -10.89 4.00 11.99
C GLU A 11 -9.74 4.96 11.60
N LEU A 12 -8.59 4.43 11.18
CA LEU A 12 -7.45 5.25 10.76
C LEU A 12 -7.74 6.00 9.45
N MET A 13 -8.36 5.34 8.47
CA MET A 13 -8.73 5.95 7.19
C MET A 13 -9.78 7.05 7.40
N GLU A 14 -10.82 6.78 8.18
CA GLU A 14 -11.90 7.73 8.44
C GLU A 14 -11.40 8.93 9.26
N ARG A 15 -10.54 8.70 10.26
CA ARG A 15 -9.89 9.77 11.01
C ARG A 15 -9.11 10.70 10.08
N ARG A 16 -8.33 10.13 9.14
CA ARG A 16 -7.58 10.94 8.15
C ARG A 16 -8.51 11.74 7.25
N ARG A 17 -9.58 11.13 6.74
CA ARG A 17 -10.57 11.83 5.90
C ARG A 17 -11.23 12.97 6.67
N GLN A 18 -11.61 12.71 7.92
CA GLN A 18 -12.19 13.71 8.79
C GLN A 18 -11.21 14.85 9.09
N ASP A 19 -9.95 14.56 9.37
CA ASP A 19 -8.89 15.56 9.58
C ASP A 19 -8.73 16.48 8.36
N VAL A 20 -8.84 15.94 7.14
CA VAL A 20 -8.79 16.73 5.90
C VAL A 20 -10.06 17.58 5.73
N ARG A 21 -11.25 17.02 5.99
CA ARG A 21 -12.52 17.76 5.92
C ARG A 21 -12.56 18.92 6.91
N ASP A 22 -12.23 18.67 8.19
CA ASP A 22 -12.18 19.70 9.22
C ASP A 22 -11.22 20.82 8.80
N GLN A 23 -10.02 20.47 8.33
CA GLN A 23 -9.03 21.48 7.94
C GLN A 23 -9.45 22.26 6.69
N ALA A 24 -10.16 21.63 5.75
CA ALA A 24 -10.74 22.35 4.60
C ALA A 24 -11.85 23.31 5.06
N GLU A 25 -12.72 22.89 5.98
CA GLU A 25 -13.77 23.72 6.57
C GLU A 25 -13.23 24.86 7.43
N GLU A 26 -12.11 24.68 8.14
CA GLU A 26 -11.43 25.74 8.90
C GLU A 26 -10.94 26.87 7.97
N LEU A 27 -10.56 26.51 6.74
CA LEU A 27 -9.96 27.43 5.75
C LEU A 27 -10.99 28.01 4.78
N ALA A 28 -12.13 27.35 4.59
CA ALA A 28 -13.25 27.81 3.75
C ALA A 28 -13.91 29.15 4.18
N PRO A 29 -14.14 29.46 5.47
CA PRO A 29 -14.85 30.68 5.89
C PRO A 29 -14.05 31.96 5.64
N SER A 30 -12.75 31.87 5.37
CA SER A 30 -11.95 33.01 4.87
C SER A 30 -12.33 33.42 3.44
N MET A 31 -12.99 32.53 2.67
CA MET A 31 -13.39 32.78 1.28
C MET A 31 -14.81 33.37 1.13
N ALA A 32 -15.71 33.16 2.10
CA ALA A 32 -17.13 33.56 2.01
C ALA A 32 -17.53 34.75 2.91
N ALA A 33 -16.68 35.15 3.87
CA ALA A 33 -16.99 36.23 4.82
C ALA A 33 -17.06 37.65 4.21
N ARG A 34 -16.98 37.80 2.88
CA ARG A 34 -17.11 39.10 2.19
C ARG A 34 -18.45 39.34 1.49
N SER A 35 -19.40 38.40 1.48
CA SER A 35 -20.64 38.63 0.71
C SER A 35 -21.96 38.08 1.28
N CYS A 36 -22.00 37.25 2.32
CA CYS A 36 -23.28 36.80 2.91
C CYS A 36 -23.21 36.65 4.45
N PRO A 37 -24.31 36.93 5.19
CA PRO A 37 -24.42 36.57 6.60
C PRO A 37 -24.38 35.04 6.75
N PRO A 38 -23.89 34.50 7.88
CA PRO A 38 -23.73 33.06 8.06
C PRO A 38 -25.12 32.40 8.11
N SER A 39 -25.53 31.80 6.99
CA SER A 39 -26.82 31.12 6.82
C SER A 39 -26.76 29.60 7.03
N GLY A 40 -25.68 29.10 7.65
CA GLY A 40 -25.58 27.72 8.13
C GLY A 40 -26.06 27.59 9.59
N PRO A 41 -26.59 26.42 10.00
CA PRO A 41 -26.86 26.16 11.41
C PRO A 41 -25.57 26.38 12.22
N LYS A 42 -25.63 27.22 13.26
CA LYS A 42 -24.52 27.39 14.20
C LYS A 42 -24.25 26.04 14.85
N ARG A 43 -23.00 25.58 14.81
CA ARG A 43 -22.55 24.39 15.53
C ARG A 43 -22.99 24.50 16.99
N SER A 44 -23.44 23.39 17.57
CA SER A 44 -23.65 23.36 19.00
C SER A 44 -22.32 23.58 19.72
N ARG A 45 -22.36 24.06 20.97
CA ARG A 45 -21.15 24.23 21.78
C ARG A 45 -20.37 22.91 21.89
N GLU A 46 -21.07 21.78 22.00
CA GLU A 46 -20.47 20.45 22.06
C GLU A 46 -19.75 20.08 20.75
N GLU A 47 -20.32 20.40 19.60
CA GLU A 47 -19.71 20.17 18.29
C GLU A 47 -18.44 21.02 18.08
N GLU A 48 -18.44 22.26 18.56
CA GLU A 48 -17.30 23.17 18.47
C GLU A 48 -16.15 22.71 19.39
N GLU A 49 -16.46 22.29 20.62
CA GLU A 49 -15.50 21.69 21.55
C GLU A 49 -14.92 20.37 20.99
N ALA A 50 -15.74 19.52 20.37
CA ALA A 50 -15.30 18.29 19.71
C ALA A 50 -14.40 18.57 18.49
N HIS A 51 -14.74 19.57 17.68
CA HIS A 51 -13.92 20.00 16.55
C HIS A 51 -12.54 20.53 17.02
N THR A 52 -12.52 21.36 18.05
CA THR A 52 -11.29 21.93 18.62
C THR A 52 -10.37 20.84 19.17
N ARG A 53 -10.94 19.85 19.85
CA ARG A 53 -10.20 18.68 20.35
C ARG A 53 -9.55 17.88 19.23
N ARG A 54 -10.30 17.56 18.16
CA ARG A 54 -9.77 16.85 16.99
C ARG A 54 -8.65 17.63 16.31
N ALA A 55 -8.80 18.95 16.20
CA ALA A 55 -7.75 19.82 15.63
C ALA A 55 -6.45 19.77 16.45
N ALA A 56 -6.55 19.81 17.79
CA ALA A 56 -5.41 19.70 18.69
C ALA A 56 -4.75 18.31 18.62
N GLU A 57 -5.54 17.22 18.59
CA GLU A 57 -5.04 15.86 18.46
C GLU A 57 -4.29 15.63 17.14
N ARG A 58 -4.85 16.12 16.02
CA ARG A 58 -4.21 16.12 14.70
C ARG A 58 -2.87 16.84 14.72
N GLU A 59 -2.79 18.03 15.32
CA GLU A 59 -1.52 18.77 15.40
C GLU A 59 -0.51 18.09 16.34
N GLY A 60 -1.00 17.47 17.43
CA GLY A 60 -0.19 16.66 18.33
C GLY A 60 0.42 15.44 17.62
N ARG A 61 -0.36 14.73 16.78
CA ARG A 61 0.13 13.66 15.90
C ARG A 61 1.24 14.17 14.96
N ARG A 62 0.99 15.27 14.23
CA ARG A 62 1.99 15.87 13.33
C ARG A 62 3.29 16.27 14.05
N THR A 63 3.16 16.88 15.22
CA THR A 63 4.31 17.32 16.04
C THR A 63 5.14 16.12 16.53
N ARG A 64 4.48 15.05 17.00
CA ARG A 64 5.16 13.81 17.41
C ARG A 64 5.94 13.20 16.25
N ARG A 65 5.35 13.11 15.06
CA ARG A 65 6.03 12.61 13.85
C ARG A 65 7.22 13.47 13.44
N ARG A 66 7.12 14.80 13.59
CA ARG A 66 8.24 15.72 13.32
C ARG A 66 9.40 15.48 14.29
N ARG A 67 9.14 15.46 15.59
CA ARG A 67 10.16 15.22 16.63
C ARG A 67 10.82 13.86 16.49
N ALA A 68 10.04 12.81 16.23
CA ALA A 68 10.58 11.46 16.02
C ALA A 68 11.55 11.39 14.81
N ARG A 69 11.32 12.20 13.76
CA ARG A 69 12.25 12.31 12.63
C ARG A 69 13.50 13.08 12.98
N GLU A 70 13.37 14.22 13.67
CA GLU A 70 14.51 15.03 14.13
C GLU A 70 15.43 14.22 15.05
N MET A 71 14.88 13.33 15.87
CA MET A 71 15.65 12.42 16.73
C MET A 71 16.35 11.29 15.95
N LYS A 72 15.72 10.73 14.90
CA LYS A 72 16.26 9.60 14.14
C LYS A 72 17.21 10.02 13.02
N SER A 73 16.96 11.15 12.41
CA SER A 73 17.68 11.65 11.26
C SER A 73 18.48 12.86 11.73
N GLY A 74 19.77 12.68 12.03
CA GLY A 74 20.73 13.78 12.13
C GLY A 74 20.98 14.48 10.78
N SER A 75 20.01 14.40 9.85
CA SER A 75 20.07 14.84 8.47
C SER A 75 19.37 16.19 8.31
N THR A 76 19.99 17.08 7.55
CA THR A 76 19.51 18.41 7.18
C THR A 76 18.51 18.40 6.03
N ALA A 77 18.17 17.22 5.45
CA ALA A 77 17.24 17.13 4.34
C ALA A 77 15.82 17.57 4.75
N LYS A 78 15.33 18.64 4.12
CA LYS A 78 14.02 19.25 4.42
C LYS A 78 12.89 18.26 4.11
N HIS A 79 12.29 17.68 5.15
CA HIS A 79 11.12 16.81 5.01
C HIS A 79 9.93 17.59 4.43
N VAL A 80 9.33 17.07 3.36
CA VAL A 80 8.11 17.66 2.78
C VAL A 80 6.89 17.19 3.56
N ASP A 81 6.11 18.15 4.08
CA ASP A 81 4.89 17.86 4.82
C ASP A 81 3.86 17.11 3.94
N GLY A 82 3.07 16.24 4.54
CA GLY A 82 2.16 15.33 3.82
C GLY A 82 2.79 14.01 3.33
N MET A 83 4.13 13.85 3.38
CA MET A 83 4.79 12.60 2.98
C MET A 83 4.74 11.49 4.03
N SER A 84 4.30 11.79 5.26
CA SER A 84 4.29 10.85 6.37
C SER A 84 2.95 10.08 6.46
N SER A 85 2.99 8.80 6.86
CA SER A 85 1.77 8.02 7.15
C SER A 85 1.20 8.39 8.53
N ASP A 86 -0.13 8.37 8.65
CA ASP A 86 -0.84 8.63 9.91
C ASP A 86 -1.28 7.31 10.57
N ASP A 87 -0.30 6.44 10.87
CA ASP A 87 -0.55 5.08 11.40
C ASP A 87 -0.65 5.05 12.95
N GLU A 88 -0.62 6.22 13.59
CA GLU A 88 -0.53 6.38 15.05
C GLU A 88 -1.86 6.07 15.75
N MET A 89 -1.80 5.40 16.90
CA MET A 89 -2.94 5.12 17.76
C MET A 89 -2.67 5.64 19.17
N THR A 90 -3.75 5.90 19.91
CA THR A 90 -3.66 6.15 21.35
C THR A 90 -3.28 4.87 22.09
N GLU A 91 -2.74 5.01 23.30
CA GLU A 91 -2.43 3.85 24.16
C GLU A 91 -3.68 3.06 24.54
N LEU A 92 -4.81 3.75 24.70
CA LEU A 92 -6.11 3.13 24.99
C LEU A 92 -6.56 2.23 23.83
N GLU A 93 -6.58 2.75 22.60
CA GLU A 93 -6.91 1.98 21.39
C GLU A 93 -5.95 0.82 21.19
N ALA A 94 -4.65 1.05 21.38
CA ALA A 94 -3.63 0.01 21.25
C ALA A 94 -3.82 -1.11 22.28
N THR A 95 -4.20 -0.77 23.51
CA THR A 95 -4.48 -1.74 24.58
C THR A 95 -5.76 -2.52 24.30
N ALA A 96 -6.84 -1.85 23.91
CA ALA A 96 -8.09 -2.50 23.53
C ALA A 96 -7.89 -3.48 22.36
N PHE A 97 -7.14 -3.06 21.34
CA PHE A 97 -6.78 -3.92 20.21
C PHE A 97 -5.98 -5.14 20.65
N ARG A 98 -4.96 -4.98 21.52
CA ARG A 98 -4.19 -6.11 22.06
C ARG A 98 -5.08 -7.08 22.84
N ASN A 99 -5.94 -6.59 23.73
CA ASN A 99 -6.83 -7.44 24.52
C ASN A 99 -7.77 -8.26 23.62
N GLN A 100 -8.35 -7.64 22.59
CA GLN A 100 -9.22 -8.35 21.64
C GLN A 100 -8.43 -9.36 20.80
N ARG A 101 -7.21 -9.02 20.38
CA ARG A 101 -6.32 -9.94 19.66
C ARG A 101 -5.96 -11.15 20.53
N ASP A 102 -5.62 -10.92 21.80
CA ASP A 102 -5.20 -11.97 22.73
C ASP A 102 -6.40 -12.89 23.08
N THR A 103 -7.61 -12.35 23.15
CA THR A 103 -8.85 -13.14 23.25
C THR A 103 -9.02 -14.05 22.03
N ILE A 104 -8.91 -13.50 20.82
CA ILE A 104 -8.98 -14.27 19.57
C ILE A 104 -7.90 -15.35 19.52
N GLU A 105 -6.69 -15.06 19.99
CA GLU A 105 -5.60 -16.03 20.05
C GLU A 105 -5.91 -17.16 21.04
N SER A 106 -6.47 -16.84 22.20
CA SER A 106 -6.90 -17.83 23.19
C SER A 106 -8.00 -18.73 22.62
N ASP A 107 -9.03 -18.15 22.02
CA ASP A 107 -10.14 -18.90 21.41
C ASP A 107 -9.65 -19.81 20.27
N ALA A 108 -8.68 -19.33 19.47
CA ALA A 108 -8.09 -20.12 18.39
C ALA A 108 -7.38 -21.38 18.88
N ARG A 109 -6.86 -21.39 20.12
CA ARG A 109 -6.23 -22.57 20.74
C ARG A 109 -7.27 -23.60 21.18
N LEU A 110 -8.52 -23.19 21.39
CA LEU A 110 -9.61 -24.07 21.83
C LEU A 110 -10.33 -24.76 20.68
N VAL A 111 -10.10 -24.34 19.42
CA VAL A 111 -10.79 -24.88 18.23
C VAL A 111 -10.69 -26.41 18.10
N PHE A 112 -9.60 -27.01 18.59
CA PHE A 112 -9.36 -28.45 18.54
C PHE A 112 -9.03 -29.04 19.92
N SER A 113 -9.53 -28.44 21.00
CA SER A 113 -9.19 -28.89 22.36
C SER A 113 -9.68 -30.30 22.69
N ASP A 114 -10.68 -30.79 21.98
CA ASP A 114 -11.30 -32.11 22.11
C ASP A 114 -10.78 -33.12 21.08
N VAL A 115 -9.79 -32.75 20.26
CA VAL A 115 -9.22 -33.60 19.21
C VAL A 115 -7.76 -33.92 19.55
N VAL A 116 -7.38 -35.19 19.44
CA VAL A 116 -5.99 -35.62 19.63
C VAL A 116 -5.08 -35.04 18.55
N ASP A 117 -3.82 -34.74 18.91
CA ASP A 117 -2.87 -33.99 18.06
C ASP A 117 -2.68 -34.62 16.66
N GLU A 118 -2.75 -35.94 16.56
CA GLU A 118 -2.61 -36.69 15.31
C GLU A 118 -3.69 -36.35 14.24
N PHE A 119 -4.82 -35.75 14.64
CA PHE A 119 -5.91 -35.36 13.73
C PHE A 119 -6.15 -33.85 13.64
N CYS A 120 -5.45 -33.03 14.43
CA CYS A 120 -5.68 -31.58 14.46
C CYS A 120 -4.41 -30.73 14.28
N SER A 121 -3.22 -31.32 14.39
CA SER A 121 -1.96 -30.62 14.14
C SER A 121 -1.46 -30.88 12.72
N VAL A 122 -0.81 -29.87 12.11
CA VAL A 122 -0.25 -30.00 10.75
C VAL A 122 0.73 -31.17 10.71
N ARG A 123 1.56 -31.31 11.75
CA ARG A 123 2.53 -32.41 11.89
C ARG A 123 1.84 -33.75 12.08
N GLY A 124 0.89 -33.85 12.99
CA GLY A 124 0.16 -35.08 13.27
C GLY A 124 -0.51 -35.62 12.01
N VAL A 125 -1.31 -34.79 11.35
CA VAL A 125 -2.01 -35.16 10.11
C VAL A 125 -1.04 -35.51 8.99
N ALA A 126 0.01 -34.69 8.77
CA ALA A 126 1.02 -34.99 7.76
C ALA A 126 1.71 -36.33 8.03
N SER A 127 2.11 -36.62 9.28
CA SER A 127 2.75 -37.89 9.62
C SER A 127 1.84 -39.11 9.39
N ARG A 128 0.52 -38.99 9.55
CA ARG A 128 -0.42 -40.09 9.21
C ARG A 128 -0.43 -40.39 7.71
N PHE A 129 -0.45 -39.35 6.87
CA PHE A 129 -0.41 -39.53 5.42
C PHE A 129 0.97 -40.00 4.93
N GLU A 130 2.04 -39.50 5.54
CA GLU A 130 3.41 -39.95 5.25
C GLU A 130 3.61 -41.43 5.64
N SER A 131 3.06 -41.86 6.78
CA SER A 131 3.05 -43.26 7.16
C SER A 131 2.33 -44.11 6.12
N TRP A 132 1.15 -43.68 5.65
CA TRP A 132 0.41 -44.39 4.60
C TRP A 132 1.21 -44.46 3.30
N ARG A 133 1.78 -43.34 2.85
CA ARG A 133 2.67 -43.27 1.68
C ARG A 133 3.82 -44.27 1.77
N ASN A 134 4.40 -44.45 2.95
CA ASN A 134 5.53 -45.36 3.17
C ASN A 134 5.13 -46.83 3.30
N THR A 135 3.93 -47.13 3.82
CA THR A 135 3.47 -48.52 3.99
C THR A 135 2.76 -49.09 2.77
N ASP A 136 2.02 -48.25 2.04
CA ASP A 136 1.25 -48.65 0.85
C ASP A 136 1.14 -47.49 -0.15
N ALA A 137 2.22 -47.30 -0.92
CA ALA A 137 2.31 -46.25 -1.92
C ALA A 137 1.29 -46.40 -3.06
N VAL A 138 0.91 -47.64 -3.40
CA VAL A 138 -0.04 -47.92 -4.48
C VAL A 138 -1.43 -47.42 -4.06
N ALA A 139 -1.91 -47.83 -2.88
CA ALA A 139 -3.19 -47.35 -2.37
C ALA A 139 -3.20 -45.82 -2.16
N TYR A 140 -2.08 -45.24 -1.70
CA TYR A 140 -1.94 -43.78 -1.56
C TYR A 140 -2.12 -43.06 -2.92
N GLN A 141 -1.53 -43.59 -3.98
CA GLN A 141 -1.64 -43.04 -5.33
C GLN A 141 -3.04 -43.24 -5.91
N GLU A 142 -3.61 -44.45 -5.80
CA GLU A 142 -4.96 -44.78 -6.30
C GLU A 142 -6.07 -43.99 -5.59
N ALA A 143 -5.86 -43.63 -4.32
CA ALA A 143 -6.75 -42.74 -3.57
C ALA A 143 -6.55 -41.24 -3.87
N TYR A 144 -5.64 -40.90 -4.80
CA TYR A 144 -5.31 -39.52 -5.19
C TYR A 144 -4.93 -38.63 -3.99
N VAL A 145 -4.19 -39.17 -3.02
CA VAL A 145 -3.92 -38.45 -1.77
C VAL A 145 -3.18 -37.15 -2.02
N SER A 146 -2.22 -37.10 -2.94
CA SER A 146 -1.49 -35.88 -3.30
C SER A 146 -2.41 -34.71 -3.71
N LEU A 147 -3.55 -35.00 -4.34
CA LEU A 147 -4.56 -33.99 -4.71
C LEU A 147 -5.46 -33.57 -3.54
N CYS A 148 -5.61 -34.44 -2.54
CA CYS A 148 -6.44 -34.22 -1.37
C CYS A 148 -5.66 -33.60 -0.21
N LEU A 149 -4.35 -33.84 -0.11
CA LEU A 149 -3.51 -33.45 1.00
C LEU A 149 -3.55 -31.93 1.26
N PRO A 150 -3.45 -31.03 0.25
CA PRO A 150 -3.61 -29.60 0.49
C PRO A 150 -5.00 -29.21 1.00
N LYS A 151 -6.05 -29.97 0.65
CA LYS A 151 -7.43 -29.72 1.11
C LYS A 151 -7.60 -30.11 2.58
N VAL A 152 -6.92 -31.17 3.02
CA VAL A 152 -6.95 -31.64 4.42
C VAL A 152 -6.09 -30.74 5.31
N LEU A 153 -4.89 -30.38 4.87
CA LEU A 153 -3.96 -29.56 5.65
C LEU A 153 -4.29 -28.06 5.60
N GLY A 154 -4.94 -27.61 4.53
CA GLY A 154 -5.28 -26.20 4.31
C GLY A 154 -6.04 -25.52 5.46
N PRO A 155 -7.10 -26.12 6.03
CA PRO A 155 -7.77 -25.61 7.23
C PRO A 155 -6.85 -25.44 8.44
N LEU A 156 -5.94 -26.39 8.66
CA LEU A 156 -4.98 -26.35 9.77
C LEU A 156 -3.96 -25.23 9.57
N VAL A 157 -3.40 -25.11 8.36
CA VAL A 157 -2.52 -24.00 7.98
C VAL A 157 -3.25 -22.66 8.12
N ARG A 158 -4.52 -22.57 7.70
CA ARG A 158 -5.34 -21.36 7.86
C ARG A 158 -5.45 -20.93 9.32
N LEU A 159 -5.65 -21.88 10.24
CA LEU A 159 -5.68 -21.62 11.67
C LEU A 159 -4.31 -21.14 12.17
N LYS A 160 -3.20 -21.76 11.75
CA LYS A 160 -1.83 -21.30 12.08
C LYS A 160 -1.53 -19.91 11.54
N MET A 161 -2.14 -19.53 10.42
CA MET A 161 -1.99 -18.22 9.80
C MET A 161 -3.02 -17.20 10.30
N LEU A 162 -3.83 -17.51 11.31
CA LEU A 162 -4.92 -16.63 11.77
C LEU A 162 -4.43 -15.21 12.11
N LEU A 163 -3.34 -15.11 12.88
CA LEU A 163 -2.76 -13.85 13.35
C LEU A 163 -1.72 -13.26 12.40
N TRP A 164 -1.33 -13.99 11.36
CA TRP A 164 -0.34 -13.50 10.39
C TRP A 164 -0.87 -12.30 9.61
N ASN A 165 -0.09 -11.22 9.60
CA ASN A 165 -0.39 -9.99 8.89
C ASN A 165 0.91 -9.33 8.37
N PRO A 166 1.28 -9.53 7.10
CA PRO A 166 2.51 -8.96 6.53
C PRO A 166 2.48 -7.43 6.41
N LEU A 167 1.30 -6.81 6.56
CA LEU A 167 1.13 -5.36 6.62
C LEU A 167 1.47 -4.77 7.99
N GLN A 168 1.84 -5.58 8.99
CA GLN A 168 2.34 -5.11 10.29
C GLN A 168 3.87 -5.12 10.37
N ASP A 169 4.43 -4.10 11.03
CA ASP A 169 5.87 -4.02 11.27
C ASP A 169 6.36 -5.17 12.15
N GLY A 170 7.54 -5.70 11.87
CA GLY A 170 8.11 -6.87 12.56
C GLY A 170 7.32 -8.17 12.39
N CYS A 171 6.41 -8.28 11.40
CA CYS A 171 5.75 -9.54 11.09
C CYS A 171 6.79 -10.58 10.63
N LEU A 172 6.76 -11.76 11.25
CA LEU A 172 7.61 -12.87 10.84
C LEU A 172 7.20 -13.38 9.45
N GLU A 173 8.21 -13.78 8.68
CA GLU A 173 8.07 -14.56 7.44
C GLU A 173 7.32 -15.86 7.74
N PHE A 174 6.37 -16.23 6.88
CA PHE A 174 5.57 -17.45 7.12
C PHE A 174 6.41 -18.71 6.91
N GLU A 175 7.49 -18.60 6.14
CA GLU A 175 8.49 -19.63 5.90
C GLU A 175 9.22 -20.04 7.18
N ARG A 176 9.22 -19.19 8.22
CA ARG A 176 9.77 -19.50 9.56
C ARG A 176 8.77 -20.22 10.46
N ALA A 177 7.54 -20.45 10.00
CA ALA A 177 6.52 -21.09 10.80
C ALA A 177 6.72 -22.61 10.78
N LYS A 178 6.54 -23.27 11.94
CA LYS A 178 6.71 -24.73 12.07
C LYS A 178 5.86 -25.55 11.10
N TRP A 179 4.71 -25.03 10.67
CA TRP A 179 3.88 -25.70 9.68
C TRP A 179 4.58 -25.75 8.33
N TYR A 180 5.32 -24.70 7.95
CA TYR A 180 6.06 -24.65 6.69
C TYR A 180 7.15 -25.72 6.69
N ASP A 181 7.99 -25.78 7.74
CA ASP A 181 9.02 -26.80 7.91
C ASP A 181 8.45 -28.22 7.79
N THR A 182 7.27 -28.45 8.39
CA THR A 182 6.58 -29.75 8.31
C THR A 182 6.20 -30.11 6.89
N LEU A 183 5.69 -29.15 6.11
CA LEU A 183 5.19 -29.41 4.76
C LEU A 183 6.28 -29.43 3.71
N ILE A 184 7.33 -28.62 3.85
CA ILE A 184 8.44 -28.58 2.88
C ILE A 184 9.32 -29.83 2.98
N LEU A 185 9.36 -30.46 4.16
CA LEU A 185 10.08 -31.71 4.40
C LEU A 185 9.19 -32.96 4.25
N TYR A 186 7.93 -32.79 3.85
CA TYR A 186 6.97 -33.90 3.77
C TYR A 186 7.41 -34.92 2.71
N GLY A 187 7.54 -36.18 3.13
CA GLY A 187 7.90 -37.28 2.24
C GLY A 187 9.37 -37.29 1.80
N LEU A 188 10.20 -36.36 2.30
CA LEU A 188 11.61 -36.26 1.98
C LEU A 188 12.39 -37.43 2.61
N LYS A 189 13.14 -38.17 1.80
CA LYS A 189 13.96 -39.30 2.23
C LYS A 189 15.46 -38.98 2.20
N GLU A 190 16.24 -39.71 2.98
CA GLU A 190 17.70 -39.65 2.90
C GLU A 190 18.18 -40.10 1.51
N GLY A 191 19.07 -39.33 0.90
CA GLY A 191 19.63 -39.63 -0.42
C GLY A 191 18.74 -39.27 -1.61
N GLU A 192 17.70 -38.44 -1.43
CA GLU A 192 16.91 -37.96 -2.56
C GLU A 192 17.73 -37.16 -3.57
N THR A 193 17.42 -37.38 -4.84
CA THR A 193 18.01 -36.69 -5.99
C THR A 193 17.01 -35.68 -6.56
N GLU A 194 17.52 -34.66 -7.25
CA GLU A 194 16.68 -33.66 -7.91
C GLU A 194 15.69 -34.30 -8.91
N ASP A 195 16.12 -35.32 -9.64
CA ASP A 195 15.27 -36.04 -10.61
C ASP A 195 14.21 -36.91 -9.93
N GLY A 196 14.48 -37.40 -8.71
CA GLY A 196 13.50 -38.10 -7.88
C GLY A 196 12.42 -37.13 -7.37
N LEU A 197 12.85 -35.97 -6.84
CA LEU A 197 11.94 -34.91 -6.38
C LEU A 197 11.00 -34.42 -7.48
N LYS A 198 11.51 -34.25 -8.72
CA LYS A 198 10.68 -33.85 -9.86
C LYS A 198 9.55 -34.84 -10.18
N GLN A 199 9.71 -36.10 -9.81
CA GLN A 199 8.72 -37.16 -10.01
C GLN A 199 7.81 -37.35 -8.79
N ASP A 200 8.09 -36.69 -7.66
CA ASP A 200 7.28 -36.81 -6.45
C ASP A 200 5.89 -36.17 -6.68
N PRO A 201 4.79 -36.95 -6.61
CA PRO A 201 3.45 -36.40 -6.78
C PRO A 201 3.08 -35.36 -5.70
N ASP A 202 3.77 -35.36 -4.55
CA ASP A 202 3.54 -34.42 -3.45
C ASP A 202 4.40 -33.15 -3.54
N LEU A 203 5.29 -33.00 -4.53
CA LEU A 203 6.18 -31.84 -4.70
C LEU A 203 5.40 -30.50 -4.71
N GLN A 204 4.17 -30.52 -5.20
CA GLN A 204 3.31 -29.34 -5.29
C GLN A 204 2.55 -29.02 -3.99
N LEU A 205 2.76 -29.75 -2.91
CA LEU A 205 2.05 -29.55 -1.64
C LEU A 205 2.18 -28.11 -1.12
N VAL A 206 3.41 -27.65 -0.92
CA VAL A 206 3.66 -26.28 -0.44
C VAL A 206 3.17 -25.25 -1.45
N PRO A 207 3.55 -25.29 -2.75
CA PRO A 207 3.03 -24.35 -3.75
C PRO A 207 1.49 -24.24 -3.79
N ILE A 208 0.77 -25.36 -3.67
CA ILE A 208 -0.70 -25.37 -3.62
C ILE A 208 -1.23 -24.77 -2.31
N ILE A 209 -0.59 -25.03 -1.17
CA ILE A 209 -0.96 -24.41 0.11
C ILE A 209 -0.80 -22.88 0.05
N ILE A 210 0.30 -22.38 -0.52
CA ILE A 210 0.50 -20.94 -0.72
C ILE A 210 -0.64 -20.38 -1.59
N GLU A 211 -0.92 -21.01 -2.73
CA GLU A 211 -1.94 -20.56 -3.67
C GLU A 211 -3.36 -20.61 -3.09
N LYS A 212 -3.72 -21.66 -2.36
CA LYS A 212 -5.10 -21.92 -1.89
C LYS A 212 -5.38 -21.43 -0.47
N VAL A 213 -4.35 -21.10 0.31
CA VAL A 213 -4.50 -20.64 1.71
C VAL A 213 -3.92 -19.24 1.90
N LEU A 214 -2.68 -19.00 1.49
CA LEU A 214 -2.04 -17.70 1.74
C LEU A 214 -2.55 -16.61 0.81
N LEU A 215 -2.66 -16.87 -0.50
CA LEU A 215 -3.16 -15.85 -1.43
C LEU A 215 -4.58 -15.38 -1.11
N PRO A 216 -5.57 -16.25 -0.82
CA PRO A 216 -6.89 -15.80 -0.41
C PRO A 216 -6.87 -14.97 0.88
N LYS A 217 -5.98 -15.31 1.83
CA LYS A 217 -5.80 -14.51 3.05
C LYS A 217 -5.17 -13.15 2.72
N LEU A 218 -4.20 -13.09 1.82
CA LEU A 218 -3.61 -11.83 1.36
C LEU A 218 -4.67 -10.95 0.68
N THR A 219 -5.53 -11.52 -0.16
CA THR A 219 -6.65 -10.78 -0.79
C THR A 219 -7.55 -10.16 0.27
N GLN A 220 -7.94 -10.93 1.29
CA GLN A 220 -8.75 -10.42 2.40
C GLN A 220 -8.04 -9.28 3.17
N LEU A 221 -6.74 -9.39 3.40
CA LEU A 221 -5.96 -8.34 4.06
C LEU A 221 -5.82 -7.09 3.18
N VAL A 222 -5.68 -7.24 1.87
CA VAL A 222 -5.65 -6.12 0.92
C VAL A 222 -6.97 -5.37 0.94
N GLU A 223 -8.08 -6.08 0.85
CA GLU A 223 -9.42 -5.48 0.81
C GLU A 223 -9.73 -4.76 2.13
N ALA A 224 -9.44 -5.43 3.26
CA ALA A 224 -9.88 -4.98 4.58
C ALA A 224 -8.89 -4.07 5.31
N VAL A 225 -7.59 -4.15 5.02
CA VAL A 225 -6.54 -3.56 5.89
C VAL A 225 -5.57 -2.67 5.12
N TRP A 226 -5.17 -3.05 3.90
CA TRP A 226 -4.16 -2.29 3.16
C TRP A 226 -4.65 -0.86 2.84
N ASP A 227 -3.82 0.11 3.22
CA ASP A 227 -3.99 1.51 2.90
C ASP A 227 -2.96 1.95 1.84
N PRO A 228 -3.39 2.28 0.61
CA PRO A 228 -2.49 2.78 -0.44
C PRO A 228 -1.72 4.05 -0.06
N LEU A 229 -2.22 4.85 0.90
CA LEU A 229 -1.50 6.01 1.42
C LEU A 229 -0.40 5.63 2.42
N SER A 230 -0.35 4.38 2.92
CA SER A 230 0.73 3.92 3.79
C SER A 230 1.89 3.33 2.98
N THR A 231 3.01 4.08 2.94
CA THR A 231 4.23 3.65 2.22
C THR A 231 4.80 2.36 2.81
N SER A 232 4.84 2.24 4.14
CA SER A 232 5.40 1.06 4.81
C SER A 232 4.58 -0.21 4.53
N GLN A 233 3.24 -0.11 4.51
CA GLN A 233 2.39 -1.25 4.15
C GLN A 233 2.56 -1.63 2.68
N THR A 234 2.55 -0.62 1.80
CA THR A 234 2.72 -0.81 0.35
C THR A 234 4.04 -1.51 0.03
N LEU A 235 5.17 -1.03 0.55
CA LEU A 235 6.48 -1.62 0.26
C LEU A 235 6.62 -3.05 0.81
N ARG A 236 6.04 -3.35 1.98
CA ARG A 236 6.05 -4.71 2.53
C ARG A 236 5.22 -5.67 1.70
N LEU A 237 4.05 -5.23 1.22
CA LEU A 237 3.21 -6.05 0.38
C LEU A 237 3.82 -6.29 -1.00
N VAL A 238 4.37 -5.25 -1.64
CA VAL A 238 5.10 -5.36 -2.91
C VAL A 238 6.30 -6.30 -2.76
N GLY A 239 7.11 -6.13 -1.71
CA GLY A 239 8.26 -7.00 -1.45
C GLY A 239 7.87 -8.46 -1.22
N LEU A 240 6.80 -8.71 -0.47
CA LEU A 240 6.26 -10.06 -0.29
C LEU A 240 5.80 -10.67 -1.62
N LEU A 241 5.05 -9.94 -2.43
CA LEU A 241 4.52 -10.48 -3.69
C LEU A 241 5.61 -10.73 -4.73
N ASN A 242 6.59 -9.83 -4.86
CA ASN A 242 7.74 -10.06 -5.71
C ASN A 242 8.50 -11.33 -5.31
N ARG A 243 8.72 -11.54 -4.01
CA ARG A 243 9.35 -12.76 -3.51
C ARG A 243 8.52 -14.00 -3.82
N LEU A 244 7.22 -13.97 -3.52
CA LEU A 244 6.33 -15.10 -3.80
C LEU A 244 6.33 -15.46 -5.30
N MET A 245 6.24 -14.46 -6.18
CA MET A 245 6.26 -14.65 -7.63
C MET A 245 7.60 -15.19 -8.16
N GLN A 246 8.71 -14.95 -7.45
CA GLN A 246 10.03 -15.48 -7.80
C GLN A 246 10.27 -16.89 -7.27
N GLU A 247 9.78 -17.20 -6.07
CA GLU A 247 10.13 -18.43 -5.34
C GLU A 247 9.13 -19.58 -5.55
N TYR A 248 7.87 -19.30 -5.91
CA TYR A 248 6.82 -20.32 -5.97
C TYR A 248 6.29 -20.54 -7.39
N PRO A 249 6.37 -21.78 -7.94
CA PRO A 249 6.01 -22.06 -9.33
C PRO A 249 4.51 -21.95 -9.61
N THR A 250 3.65 -21.96 -8.58
CA THR A 250 2.20 -21.78 -8.71
C THR A 250 1.79 -20.31 -8.88
N MET A 251 2.72 -19.36 -8.69
CA MET A 251 2.50 -17.91 -8.81
C MET A 251 2.52 -17.43 -10.27
N LEU A 252 1.81 -18.14 -11.14
CA LEU A 252 1.73 -17.83 -12.56
C LEU A 252 0.65 -16.76 -12.83
N PRO A 253 0.78 -15.97 -13.91
CA PRO A 253 -0.27 -15.03 -14.33
C PRO A 253 -1.64 -15.68 -14.59
N SER A 254 -1.67 -16.98 -14.85
CA SER A 254 -2.91 -17.77 -15.04
C SER A 254 -3.56 -18.21 -13.72
N SER A 255 -2.92 -18.00 -12.56
CA SER A 255 -3.50 -18.33 -11.27
C SER A 255 -4.66 -17.39 -10.94
N ARG A 256 -5.87 -17.96 -10.81
CA ARG A 256 -7.07 -17.22 -10.39
C ARG A 256 -6.91 -16.55 -9.02
N ALA A 257 -6.16 -17.16 -8.11
CA ALA A 257 -5.95 -16.60 -6.78
C ALA A 257 -5.06 -15.34 -6.85
N LEU A 258 -4.01 -15.38 -7.68
CA LEU A 258 -3.17 -14.22 -7.94
C LEU A 258 -3.94 -13.12 -8.69
N GLU A 259 -4.74 -13.48 -9.69
CA GLU A 259 -5.60 -12.55 -10.43
C GLU A 259 -6.56 -11.81 -9.48
N GLN A 260 -7.21 -12.53 -8.56
CA GLN A 260 -8.10 -11.95 -7.55
C GLN A 260 -7.36 -10.98 -6.63
N LEU A 261 -6.15 -11.35 -6.19
CA LEU A 261 -5.32 -10.49 -5.35
C LEU A 261 -4.94 -9.19 -6.08
N VAL A 262 -4.44 -9.30 -7.31
CA VAL A 262 -4.07 -8.15 -8.15
C VAL A 262 -5.29 -7.26 -8.43
N THR A 263 -6.46 -7.86 -8.68
CA THR A 263 -7.71 -7.13 -8.87
C THR A 263 -8.10 -6.34 -7.61
N ALA A 264 -8.00 -6.94 -6.42
CA ALA A 264 -8.26 -6.26 -5.15
C ALA A 264 -7.28 -5.10 -4.92
N ILE A 265 -6.00 -5.29 -5.26
CA ILE A 265 -4.98 -4.24 -5.19
C ILE A 265 -5.38 -3.06 -6.08
N ILE A 266 -5.69 -3.30 -7.36
CA ILE A 266 -6.10 -2.26 -8.31
C ILE A 266 -7.37 -1.54 -7.83
N ALA A 267 -8.35 -2.27 -7.29
CA ALA A 267 -9.58 -1.69 -6.75
C ALA A 267 -9.30 -0.74 -5.57
N LYS A 268 -8.42 -1.14 -4.64
CA LYS A 268 -8.00 -0.30 -3.51
C LYS A 268 -7.24 0.94 -3.98
N MET A 269 -6.36 0.82 -4.98
CA MET A 269 -5.67 1.97 -5.58
C MET A 269 -6.65 3.00 -6.14
N LYS A 270 -7.61 2.55 -6.96
CA LYS A 270 -8.65 3.42 -7.54
C LYS A 270 -9.48 4.10 -6.45
N SER A 271 -9.91 3.33 -5.46
CA SER A 271 -10.68 3.85 -4.32
C SER A 271 -9.92 4.93 -3.56
N ALA A 272 -8.61 4.77 -3.33
CA ALA A 272 -7.81 5.80 -2.67
C ALA A 272 -7.69 7.08 -3.50
N VAL A 273 -7.49 6.97 -4.82
CA VAL A 273 -7.45 8.14 -5.71
C VAL A 273 -8.80 8.88 -5.75
N GLU A 274 -9.91 8.15 -5.67
CA GLU A 274 -11.26 8.73 -5.71
C GLU A 274 -11.71 9.34 -4.38
N ASN A 275 -11.43 8.67 -3.26
CA ASN A 275 -12.05 8.98 -1.98
C ASN A 275 -11.12 9.64 -0.96
N ASP A 276 -9.80 9.53 -1.15
CA ASP A 276 -8.81 10.01 -0.18
C ASP A 276 -7.99 11.21 -0.69
N MET A 277 -8.21 11.62 -1.94
CA MET A 277 -7.49 12.73 -2.56
C MET A 277 -8.30 14.02 -2.55
N PHE A 278 -7.73 15.05 -1.93
CA PHE A 278 -8.27 16.40 -1.95
C PHE A 278 -7.13 17.41 -2.00
N ILE A 279 -7.03 18.19 -3.08
CA ILE A 279 -6.09 19.33 -3.15
C ILE A 279 -6.91 20.60 -3.32
N PRO A 280 -6.88 21.54 -2.36
CA PRO A 280 -7.67 22.74 -2.46
C PRO A 280 -7.16 23.67 -3.56
N ILE A 281 -8.07 24.28 -4.30
CA ILE A 281 -7.77 25.36 -5.24
C ILE A 281 -8.09 26.67 -4.52
N TYR A 282 -7.06 27.36 -4.03
CA TYR A 282 -7.20 28.61 -3.29
C TYR A 282 -6.86 29.82 -4.15
N SER A 283 -7.43 30.98 -3.79
CA SER A 283 -6.99 32.26 -4.33
C SER A 283 -5.58 32.59 -3.83
N LYS A 284 -4.83 33.42 -4.59
CA LYS A 284 -3.46 33.81 -4.21
C LYS A 284 -3.34 34.39 -2.80
N GLN A 285 -4.40 35.04 -2.31
CA GLN A 285 -4.43 35.63 -0.96
C GLN A 285 -4.42 34.58 0.16
N VAL A 286 -5.09 33.44 -0.02
CA VAL A 286 -5.19 32.37 0.98
C VAL A 286 -3.95 31.46 0.97
N LEU A 287 -3.28 31.37 -0.19
CA LEU A 287 -2.00 30.65 -0.36
C LEU A 287 -0.84 31.27 0.43
N GLY A 288 -0.88 32.56 0.76
CA GLY A 288 0.16 33.24 1.55
C GLY A 288 0.14 32.94 3.05
N GLY A 289 -0.86 32.22 3.56
CA GLY A 289 -1.04 31.93 5.00
C GLY A 289 -1.19 30.43 5.30
N SER A 290 -2.05 30.11 6.29
CA SER A 290 -2.34 28.73 6.70
C SER A 290 -2.90 27.85 5.56
N GLY A 291 -3.58 28.46 4.59
CA GLY A 291 -4.08 27.81 3.38
C GLY A 291 -2.96 27.26 2.49
N GLY A 292 -1.85 27.99 2.37
CA GLY A 292 -0.64 27.51 1.67
C GLY A 292 -0.06 26.26 2.32
N ILE A 293 0.08 26.25 3.65
CA ILE A 293 0.61 25.08 4.38
C ILE A 293 -0.28 23.85 4.16
N PHE A 294 -1.59 24.02 4.19
CA PHE A 294 -2.51 22.92 3.91
C PHE A 294 -2.43 22.43 2.46
N PHE A 295 -2.36 23.35 1.48
CA PHE A 295 -2.14 23.00 0.09
C PHE A 295 -0.86 22.19 -0.10
N GLN A 296 0.27 22.63 0.47
CA GLN A 296 1.55 21.93 0.38
C GLN A 296 1.47 20.51 0.96
N ARG A 297 0.76 20.34 2.09
CA ARG A 297 0.49 19.01 2.67
C ARG A 297 -0.31 18.11 1.73
N GLN A 298 -1.41 18.62 1.18
CA GLN A 298 -2.26 17.84 0.29
C GLN A 298 -1.54 17.47 -1.01
N PHE A 299 -0.73 18.39 -1.54
CA PHE A 299 0.16 18.11 -2.67
C PHE A 299 1.20 17.03 -2.31
N GLY A 300 1.86 17.14 -1.15
CA GLY A 300 2.80 16.13 -0.65
C GLY A 300 2.17 14.75 -0.48
N MET A 301 0.95 14.68 0.04
CA MET A 301 0.16 13.44 0.14
C MET A 301 -0.15 12.85 -1.24
N ALA A 302 -0.50 13.68 -2.22
CA ALA A 302 -0.76 13.24 -3.59
C ALA A 302 0.49 12.66 -4.26
N VAL A 303 1.65 13.31 -4.11
CA VAL A 303 2.93 12.77 -4.62
C VAL A 303 3.33 11.50 -3.87
N LYS A 304 3.07 11.41 -2.57
CA LYS A 304 3.27 10.18 -1.79
C LYS A 304 2.42 9.03 -2.33
N LEU A 305 1.13 9.27 -2.58
CA LEU A 305 0.24 8.26 -3.17
C LEU A 305 0.77 7.85 -4.54
N LEU A 306 1.14 8.81 -5.39
CA LEU A 306 1.71 8.55 -6.71
C LEU A 306 2.91 7.59 -6.62
N ARG A 307 3.88 7.87 -5.75
CA ARG A 307 5.01 6.97 -5.50
C ARG A 307 4.57 5.58 -5.02
N ASN A 308 3.61 5.51 -4.11
CA ASN A 308 3.12 4.24 -3.59
C ASN A 308 2.42 3.42 -4.68
N LEU A 309 1.63 4.06 -5.57
CA LEU A 309 1.00 3.40 -6.71
C LEU A 309 2.05 2.86 -7.68
N LEU A 310 3.06 3.67 -8.00
CA LEU A 310 4.12 3.31 -8.95
C LEU A 310 5.09 2.25 -8.41
N ALA A 311 5.15 2.04 -7.09
CA ALA A 311 5.93 0.96 -6.47
C ALA A 311 5.45 -0.44 -6.90
N TRP A 312 4.24 -0.56 -7.44
CA TRP A 312 3.65 -1.82 -7.91
C TRP A 312 4.07 -2.23 -9.32
N GLN A 313 4.97 -1.47 -9.94
CA GLN A 313 5.64 -1.90 -11.17
C GLN A 313 6.20 -3.32 -11.04
N GLY A 314 6.10 -4.11 -12.12
CA GLY A 314 6.50 -5.52 -12.13
C GLY A 314 5.47 -6.49 -11.53
N VAL A 315 4.53 -6.02 -10.71
CA VAL A 315 3.42 -6.83 -10.19
C VAL A 315 2.11 -6.50 -10.93
N VAL A 316 1.80 -5.22 -11.08
CA VAL A 316 0.61 -4.75 -11.80
C VAL A 316 1.02 -4.35 -13.22
N ALA A 317 0.19 -4.71 -14.20
CA ALA A 317 0.42 -4.35 -15.59
C ALA A 317 0.57 -2.83 -15.77
N ASP A 318 1.61 -2.45 -16.51
CA ASP A 318 2.04 -1.07 -16.71
C ASP A 318 0.96 -0.14 -17.24
N ARG A 319 0.15 -0.63 -18.20
CA ARG A 319 -0.99 0.10 -18.74
C ARG A 319 -1.97 0.50 -17.62
N VAL A 320 -2.31 -0.43 -16.74
CA VAL A 320 -3.24 -0.19 -15.63
C VAL A 320 -2.63 0.78 -14.62
N LEU A 321 -1.34 0.62 -14.28
CA LEU A 321 -0.65 1.56 -13.40
C LEU A 321 -0.62 2.97 -13.97
N ARG A 322 -0.31 3.14 -15.26
CA ARG A 322 -0.31 4.44 -15.92
C ARG A 322 -1.71 5.07 -15.91
N ASP A 323 -2.76 4.29 -16.14
CA ASP A 323 -4.13 4.82 -16.14
C ASP A 323 -4.57 5.29 -14.74
N VAL A 324 -4.23 4.57 -13.68
CA VAL A 324 -4.57 4.96 -12.31
C VAL A 324 -3.66 6.09 -11.81
N ALA A 325 -2.34 5.92 -11.91
CA ALA A 325 -1.35 6.85 -11.35
C ALA A 325 -1.24 8.15 -12.18
N LEU A 326 -1.15 8.04 -13.50
CA LEU A 326 -0.97 9.22 -14.37
C LEU A 326 -2.33 9.78 -14.81
N GLY A 327 -3.23 8.93 -15.28
CA GLY A 327 -4.56 9.36 -15.72
C GLY A 327 -5.42 9.90 -14.56
N SER A 328 -5.63 9.08 -13.53
CA SER A 328 -6.62 9.39 -12.50
C SER A 328 -6.07 10.26 -11.35
N LEU A 329 -4.77 10.19 -11.06
CA LEU A 329 -4.15 10.98 -9.98
C LEU A 329 -3.39 12.21 -10.51
N LEU A 330 -2.38 12.03 -11.37
CA LEU A 330 -1.58 13.14 -11.89
C LEU A 330 -2.43 14.14 -12.68
N ASN A 331 -3.14 13.67 -13.71
CA ASN A 331 -3.85 14.55 -14.62
C ASN A 331 -5.06 15.23 -13.96
N ARG A 332 -5.75 14.54 -13.05
CA ARG A 332 -6.94 15.06 -12.38
C ARG A 332 -6.61 16.01 -11.22
N TYR A 333 -5.65 15.67 -10.37
CA TYR A 333 -5.40 16.41 -9.12
C TYR A 333 -4.11 17.22 -9.16
N LEU A 334 -2.97 16.58 -9.46
CA LEU A 334 -1.65 17.24 -9.39
C LEU A 334 -1.49 18.32 -10.45
N LEU A 335 -1.98 18.12 -11.68
CA LEU A 335 -1.93 19.17 -12.72
C LEU A 335 -2.74 20.41 -12.35
N ALA A 336 -3.93 20.22 -11.77
CA ALA A 336 -4.75 21.33 -11.30
C ALA A 336 -4.01 22.14 -10.22
N ALA A 337 -3.34 21.44 -9.30
CA ALA A 337 -2.54 22.05 -8.25
C ALA A 337 -1.37 22.87 -8.81
N LEU A 338 -0.62 22.33 -9.78
CA LEU A 338 0.53 23.02 -10.41
C LEU A 338 0.14 24.35 -11.05
N ARG A 339 -1.05 24.44 -11.65
CA ARG A 339 -1.55 25.68 -12.29
C ARG A 339 -1.83 26.81 -11.31
N THR A 340 -1.97 26.51 -10.03
CA THR A 340 -2.21 27.51 -8.98
C THR A 340 -0.93 28.01 -8.32
N CYS A 341 0.21 27.36 -8.60
CA CYS A 341 1.50 27.66 -8.00
C CYS A 341 2.21 28.79 -8.76
N GLU A 342 3.08 29.53 -8.07
CA GLU A 342 4.02 30.43 -8.74
C GLU A 342 5.07 29.62 -9.53
N PRO A 343 5.61 30.13 -10.65
CA PRO A 343 6.40 29.34 -11.60
C PRO A 343 7.58 28.57 -10.98
N VAL A 344 8.32 29.19 -10.05
CA VAL A 344 9.47 28.54 -9.37
C VAL A 344 9.00 27.40 -8.46
N ASP A 345 7.94 27.61 -7.66
CA ASP A 345 7.36 26.57 -6.80
C ASP A 345 6.75 25.43 -7.62
N ALA A 346 6.13 25.77 -8.76
CA ALA A 346 5.61 24.79 -9.71
C ALA A 346 6.73 23.91 -10.29
N ALA A 347 7.90 24.48 -10.59
CA ALA A 347 9.05 23.75 -11.09
C ALA A 347 9.61 22.75 -10.05
N GLU A 348 9.74 23.16 -8.78
CA GLU A 348 10.14 22.26 -7.69
C GLU A 348 9.15 21.09 -7.53
N LYS A 349 7.85 21.37 -7.64
CA LYS A 349 6.78 20.36 -7.58
C LYS A 349 6.82 19.39 -8.75
N CYS A 350 7.13 19.88 -9.95
CA CYS A 350 7.36 19.02 -11.11
C CYS A 350 8.52 18.06 -10.87
N SER A 351 9.62 18.53 -10.28
CA SER A 351 10.75 17.67 -9.88
C SER A 351 10.33 16.60 -8.88
N MET A 352 9.50 16.96 -7.88
CA MET A 352 8.95 15.99 -6.93
C MET A 352 8.10 14.90 -7.62
N ILE A 353 7.24 15.28 -8.57
CA ILE A 353 6.40 14.32 -9.31
C ILE A 353 7.27 13.36 -10.13
N VAL A 354 8.21 13.89 -10.91
CA VAL A 354 9.06 13.11 -11.82
C VAL A 354 9.97 12.16 -11.05
N SER A 355 10.42 12.54 -9.86
CA SER A 355 11.21 11.67 -8.98
C SER A 355 10.49 10.38 -8.54
N THR A 356 9.16 10.30 -8.74
CA THR A 356 8.37 9.10 -8.44
C THR A 356 8.27 8.12 -9.61
N PHE A 357 8.62 8.55 -10.83
CA PHE A 357 8.40 7.73 -12.02
C PHE A 357 9.44 6.62 -12.16
N PRO A 358 9.04 5.41 -12.58
CA PRO A 358 9.97 4.36 -12.98
C PRO A 358 10.92 4.81 -14.09
N CYS A 359 12.23 4.72 -13.87
CA CYS A 359 13.21 5.15 -14.87
C CYS A 359 13.07 4.40 -16.20
N TRP A 360 12.72 3.11 -16.17
CA TRP A 360 12.64 2.26 -17.36
C TRP A 360 11.46 2.59 -18.29
N TRP A 361 10.44 3.32 -17.81
CA TRP A 361 9.39 3.88 -18.67
C TRP A 361 9.96 4.81 -19.74
N PHE A 362 11.20 5.29 -19.55
CA PHE A 362 11.89 6.23 -20.41
C PHE A 362 13.22 5.66 -20.99
N GLN A 363 13.54 4.38 -20.76
CA GLN A 363 14.81 3.77 -21.21
C GLN A 363 14.72 3.11 -22.60
N SER A 364 13.53 2.70 -23.06
CA SER A 364 13.38 1.88 -24.28
C SER A 364 13.37 2.66 -25.61
N GLN A 365 14.00 3.84 -25.65
CA GLN A 365 13.85 4.81 -26.74
C GLN A 365 14.99 4.81 -27.77
N GLN A 366 15.85 3.77 -27.81
CA GLN A 366 16.93 3.66 -28.81
C GLN A 366 16.49 3.11 -30.20
N GLN A 367 15.20 2.84 -30.42
CA GLN A 367 14.66 2.36 -31.70
C GLN A 367 13.53 3.26 -32.22
N GLY A 368 13.88 4.48 -32.65
CA GLY A 368 13.24 5.18 -33.76
C GLY A 368 11.91 5.89 -33.55
N ASP A 369 11.05 5.49 -32.60
CA ASP A 369 9.76 6.17 -32.37
C ASP A 369 9.68 6.76 -30.95
N CYS A 370 10.04 8.05 -30.84
CA CYS A 370 9.85 8.84 -29.63
C CYS A 370 8.36 9.15 -29.42
N VAL A 371 7.63 8.24 -28.76
CA VAL A 371 6.24 8.51 -28.35
C VAL A 371 6.21 8.76 -26.85
N CYS A 372 6.12 10.05 -26.49
CA CYS A 372 5.78 10.46 -25.13
C CYS A 372 4.50 9.73 -24.68
N LEU A 373 4.52 9.13 -23.49
CA LEU A 373 3.37 8.40 -22.95
C LEU A 373 2.11 9.28 -23.07
N PRO A 374 1.00 8.77 -23.64
CA PRO A 374 -0.21 9.58 -23.87
C PRO A 374 -0.70 10.27 -22.60
N GLN A 375 -0.64 9.58 -21.46
CA GLN A 375 -1.04 10.10 -20.16
C GLN A 375 -0.16 11.27 -19.67
N LEU A 376 1.07 11.43 -20.19
CA LEU A 376 1.99 12.51 -19.80
C LEU A 376 1.89 13.75 -20.70
N GLN A 377 1.15 13.72 -21.80
CA GLN A 377 1.08 14.85 -22.74
C GLN A 377 0.64 16.16 -22.06
N MET A 378 -0.38 16.10 -21.19
CA MET A 378 -0.85 17.26 -20.44
C MET A 378 0.19 17.78 -19.44
N PHE A 379 0.97 16.87 -18.84
CA PHE A 379 2.05 17.24 -17.93
C PHE A 379 3.22 17.88 -18.68
N THR A 380 3.63 17.31 -19.81
CA THR A 380 4.66 17.87 -20.69
C THR A 380 4.27 19.26 -21.22
N ALA A 381 3.00 19.46 -21.57
CA ALA A 381 2.49 20.78 -21.95
C ALA A 381 2.58 21.78 -20.77
N GLN A 382 2.16 21.36 -19.57
CA GLN A 382 2.23 22.19 -18.38
C GLN A 382 3.69 22.57 -18.02
N LEU A 383 4.65 21.65 -18.15
CA LEU A 383 6.08 21.94 -17.96
C LEU A 383 6.57 23.05 -18.88
N LYS A 384 6.18 23.00 -20.17
CA LYS A 384 6.51 24.04 -21.16
C LYS A 384 5.87 25.38 -20.81
N THR A 385 4.62 25.39 -20.36
CA THR A 385 3.95 26.61 -19.91
C THR A 385 4.65 27.22 -18.69
N ILE A 386 5.04 26.41 -17.69
CA ILE A 386 5.77 26.90 -16.51
C ILE A 386 7.11 27.51 -16.96
N ALA A 387 7.85 26.83 -17.84
CA ALA A 387 9.12 27.31 -18.36
C ALA A 387 9.00 28.68 -19.06
N GLN A 388 7.93 28.92 -19.81
CA GLN A 388 7.65 30.22 -20.45
C GLN A 388 7.34 31.33 -19.45
N CYS A 389 6.83 31.00 -18.26
CA CYS A 389 6.49 31.96 -17.22
C CYS A 389 7.63 32.23 -16.23
N LEU A 390 8.78 31.56 -16.34
CA LEU A 390 9.92 31.75 -15.44
C LEU A 390 10.68 33.05 -15.74
N ASP A 391 11.01 33.79 -14.69
CA ASP A 391 11.91 34.95 -14.78
C ASP A 391 13.38 34.52 -14.67
N VAL A 392 14.00 34.27 -15.83
CA VAL A 392 15.42 33.87 -15.96
C VAL A 392 16.43 34.97 -15.61
N SER A 393 15.97 36.19 -15.32
CA SER A 393 16.86 37.23 -14.77
C SER A 393 17.24 36.93 -13.32
N THR A 394 16.39 36.20 -12.59
CA THR A 394 16.64 35.78 -11.20
C THR A 394 17.45 34.48 -11.13
N PRO A 395 18.31 34.29 -10.10
CA PRO A 395 18.99 33.01 -9.87
C PRO A 395 18.02 31.82 -9.76
N ALA A 396 16.92 31.99 -9.01
CA ALA A 396 15.91 30.96 -8.81
C ALA A 396 15.19 30.58 -10.11
N GLY A 397 14.88 31.55 -10.97
CA GLY A 397 14.28 31.27 -12.27
C GLY A 397 15.21 30.53 -13.23
N ARG A 398 16.52 30.81 -13.20
CA ARG A 398 17.52 30.05 -13.98
C ARG A 398 17.64 28.61 -13.51
N GLU A 399 17.73 28.39 -12.20
CA GLU A 399 17.81 27.05 -11.62
C GLU A 399 16.54 26.23 -11.95
N ALA A 400 15.35 26.83 -11.77
CA ALA A 400 14.09 26.21 -12.14
C ALA A 400 14.01 25.87 -13.63
N MET A 401 14.51 26.74 -14.52
CA MET A 401 14.54 26.50 -15.96
C MET A 401 15.44 25.30 -16.31
N GLU A 402 16.62 25.20 -15.68
CA GLU A 402 17.53 24.07 -15.86
C GLU A 402 16.90 22.75 -15.39
N GLN A 403 16.22 22.78 -14.24
CA GLN A 403 15.47 21.62 -13.72
C GLN A 403 14.38 21.17 -14.70
N LEU A 404 13.56 22.09 -15.20
CA LEU A 404 12.50 21.77 -16.17
C LEU A 404 13.06 21.25 -17.49
N ALA A 405 14.19 21.79 -17.97
CA ALA A 405 14.85 21.30 -19.17
C ALA A 405 15.31 19.84 -19.00
N LYS A 406 15.92 19.49 -17.87
CA LYS A 406 16.32 18.11 -17.53
C LYS A 406 15.13 17.16 -17.47
N ILE A 407 14.03 17.62 -16.86
CA ILE A 407 12.78 16.85 -16.81
C ILE A 407 12.23 16.60 -18.21
N LEU A 408 12.11 17.64 -19.04
CA LEU A 408 11.59 17.51 -20.41
C LEU A 408 12.45 16.54 -21.23
N GLN A 409 13.77 16.61 -21.12
CA GLN A 409 14.68 15.65 -21.76
C GLN A 409 14.42 14.21 -21.30
N THR A 410 14.16 14.01 -20.00
CA THR A 410 13.86 12.67 -19.44
C THR A 410 12.52 12.13 -19.93
N LEU A 411 11.49 12.98 -20.01
CA LEU A 411 10.14 12.56 -20.42
C LEU A 411 9.97 12.45 -21.94
N GLN A 412 10.86 13.09 -22.70
CA GLN A 412 10.85 13.13 -24.15
C GLN A 412 12.07 12.41 -24.75
N ALA A 413 12.68 11.41 -24.08
CA ALA A 413 14.01 10.94 -24.50
C ALA A 413 14.06 10.71 -26.03
N GLN A 414 15.10 11.34 -26.58
CA GLN A 414 15.14 12.15 -27.80
C GLN A 414 14.67 11.49 -29.09
#